data_AF-B7VJ61-F1
#
_entry.id   AF-B7VJ61-F1
#
_cell.length_a   1.000
_cell.length_b   1.000
_cell.length_c   1.000
_cell.angle_alpha   90.00
_cell.angle_beta   90.00
_cell.angle_gamma   90.00
#
_symmetry.space_group_name_H-M   'P 1'
#
loop_
_entity.id
_entity.type
_entity.pdbx_description
1 polymer ?
#
loop_
_entity_poly.entity_id
_entity_poly.type
_entity_poly.pdbx_seq_one_letter_code
_entity_poly.pdbx_strand_id
1 'polypeptide(L)' 'MLGFVKEQRMMHPRIGARKIKYLLAQNDIEIGRDRLFSLLRVNRLLVQNRRAYHRTTNSNHRFYCHPNRIKEGVPS' A
#
# COMPACT_ATOMS: atom_id res chain seq x y z
N MET A 1 -18.00 -12.03 -9.60
CA MET A 1 -17.23 -10.94 -8.95
C MET A 1 -15.75 -10.89 -9.34
N LEU A 2 -14.93 -11.91 -9.09
CA LEU A 2 -13.49 -11.86 -9.43
C LEU A 2 -13.24 -11.69 -10.94
N GLY A 3 -14.07 -12.31 -11.78
CA GLY A 3 -14.05 -12.10 -13.25
C GLY A 3 -14.27 -10.63 -13.62
N PHE A 4 -15.33 -10.01 -13.08
CA PHE A 4 -15.62 -8.58 -13.25
C PHE A 4 -14.43 -7.69 -12.83
N VAL A 5 -13.79 -7.98 -11.71
CA VAL A 5 -12.58 -7.24 -11.28
C VAL A 5 -11.44 -7.34 -12.29
N LYS A 6 -11.22 -8.52 -12.87
CA LYS A 6 -10.18 -8.74 -13.89
C LYS A 6 -10.51 -8.00 -15.18
N GLU A 7 -11.75 -8.10 -15.66
CA GLU A 7 -12.24 -7.42 -16.85
C GLU A 7 -12.11 -5.89 -16.73
N GLN A 8 -12.57 -5.32 -15.62
CA GLN A 8 -12.44 -3.88 -15.35
C GLN A 8 -10.97 -3.44 -15.31
N ARG A 9 -10.05 -4.30 -14.88
CA ARG A 9 -8.61 -4.01 -14.87
C ARG A 9 -7.91 -4.26 -16.19
N MET A 10 -8.47 -5.07 -17.08
CA MET A 10 -8.01 -5.15 -18.47
C MET A 10 -8.27 -3.83 -19.19
N MET A 11 -9.46 -3.24 -18.97
CA MET A 11 -9.82 -1.93 -19.52
C MET A 11 -9.12 -0.78 -18.79
N HIS A 12 -9.03 -0.84 -17.46
CA HIS A 12 -8.46 0.20 -16.61
C HIS A 12 -7.45 -0.38 -15.61
N PRO A 13 -6.18 -0.56 -16.00
CA PRO A 13 -5.17 -1.29 -15.20
C PRO A 13 -4.93 -0.78 -13.78
N ARG A 14 -5.13 0.52 -13.55
CA ARG A 14 -4.88 1.17 -12.25
C ARG A 14 -6.16 1.43 -11.44
N ILE A 15 -7.29 0.85 -11.84
CA ILE A 15 -8.56 1.08 -11.13
C ILE A 15 -8.50 0.52 -9.70
N GLY A 16 -8.78 1.40 -8.74
CA GLY A 16 -8.76 1.08 -7.32
C GLY A 16 -9.97 0.25 -6.86
N ALA A 17 -9.80 -0.53 -5.80
CA ALA A 17 -10.86 -1.40 -5.26
C ALA A 17 -12.12 -0.64 -4.82
N ARG A 18 -12.02 0.64 -4.41
CA ARG A 18 -13.19 1.48 -4.07
C ARG A 18 -14.06 1.77 -5.31
N LYS A 19 -13.44 2.10 -6.44
CA LYS A 19 -14.17 2.32 -7.70
C LYS A 19 -14.76 1.02 -8.21
N ILE A 20 -14.04 -0.10 -8.07
CA ILE A 20 -14.58 -1.43 -8.36
C ILE A 20 -15.82 -1.73 -7.51
N LYS A 21 -15.81 -1.43 -6.21
CA LYS A 21 -17.00 -1.60 -5.35
C LYS A 21 -18.20 -0.81 -5.88
N TYR A 22 -17.98 0.44 -6.27
CA TYR A 22 -19.02 1.28 -6.88
C TYR A 22 -19.57 0.63 -8.16
N LEU A 23 -18.70 0.19 -9.06
CA LEU A 23 -19.11 -0.45 -10.31
C LEU A 23 -19.86 -1.78 -10.09
N LEU A 24 -19.45 -2.57 -9.09
CA LEU A 24 -20.18 -3.77 -8.69
C LEU A 24 -21.61 -3.44 -8.24
N ALA A 25 -21.78 -2.40 -7.41
CA ALA A 25 -23.10 -1.96 -6.97
C ALA A 25 -23.97 -1.41 -8.13
N GLN A 26 -23.36 -0.82 -9.17
CA GLN A 26 -24.08 -0.41 -10.39
C GLN A 26 -24.50 -1.58 -11.28
N ASN A 27 -23.99 -2.79 -11.03
CA ASN A 27 -24.35 -4.02 -11.73
C ASN A 27 -25.10 -4.98 -10.80
N ASP A 28 -25.78 -4.46 -9.78
CA ASP A 28 -26.57 -5.21 -8.80
C ASP A 28 -25.79 -6.27 -8.00
N ILE A 29 -24.47 -6.11 -7.89
CA ILE A 29 -23.60 -6.97 -7.09
C ILE A 29 -23.19 -6.24 -5.82
N GLU A 30 -23.90 -6.51 -4.73
CA GLU A 30 -23.56 -5.93 -3.44
C GLU A 30 -22.42 -6.67 -2.73
N ILE A 31 -21.44 -5.91 -2.23
CA ILE A 31 -20.42 -6.43 -1.32
C ILE A 31 -19.93 -5.34 -0.37
N GLY A 32 -19.82 -5.71 0.91
CA GLY A 32 -19.20 -4.87 1.93
C GLY A 32 -17.75 -4.55 1.56
N ARG A 33 -17.28 -3.35 1.94
CA ARG A 33 -15.91 -2.90 1.66
C ARG A 33 -14.89 -3.93 2.16
N ASP A 34 -14.99 -4.32 3.43
CA ASP A 34 -13.97 -5.15 4.06
C ASP A 34 -13.96 -6.56 3.48
N ARG A 35 -15.14 -7.11 3.16
CA ARG A 35 -15.27 -8.39 2.46
C ARG A 35 -14.62 -8.34 1.07
N LEU A 36 -14.82 -7.25 0.31
CA LEU A 36 -14.17 -7.07 -0.98
C LEU A 36 -12.65 -7.02 -0.84
N PHE A 37 -12.12 -6.24 0.10
CA PHE A 37 -10.67 -6.17 0.32
C PHE A 37 -10.08 -7.50 0.75
N SER A 38 -10.75 -8.24 1.64
CA SER A 38 -10.33 -9.59 2.04
C SER A 38 -10.33 -10.56 0.87
N LEU A 39 -11.39 -10.57 0.05
CA LEU A 39 -11.48 -11.40 -1.15
C LEU A 39 -10.36 -11.10 -2.15
N LEU A 40 -10.11 -9.81 -2.43
CA LEU A 40 -9.03 -9.39 -3.32
C LEU A 40 -7.65 -9.75 -2.76
N ARG A 41 -7.46 -9.68 -1.44
CA ARG A 41 -6.20 -10.05 -0.78
C ARG A 41 -5.89 -11.54 -0.95
N VAL A 42 -6.86 -12.42 -0.66
CA VAL A 42 -6.72 -13.87 -0.81
C VAL A 42 -6.38 -14.26 -2.25
N ASN A 43 -6.96 -13.54 -3.22
CA ASN A 43 -6.73 -13.78 -4.65
C ASN A 43 -5.49 -13.04 -5.22
N ARG A 44 -4.66 -12.39 -4.39
CA ARG A 44 -3.50 -11.59 -4.83
C ARG A 44 -3.85 -10.49 -5.85
N LEU A 45 -5.06 -9.94 -5.74
CA LEU A 45 -5.59 -8.87 -6.60
C LEU A 45 -5.54 -7.49 -5.93
N LEU A 46 -4.85 -7.32 -4.80
CA LEU A 46 -4.57 -5.97 -4.31
C LEU A 46 -3.40 -5.38 -5.10
N VAL A 47 -3.56 -4.14 -5.57
CA VAL A 47 -2.45 -3.40 -6.16
C VAL A 47 -1.40 -3.23 -5.07
N GLN A 48 -0.21 -3.79 -5.28
CA GLN A 48 0.88 -3.65 -4.33
C GLN A 48 1.34 -2.19 -4.31
N ASN A 49 1.44 -1.61 -3.11
CA ASN A 49 2.11 -0.33 -2.98
C ASN A 49 3.61 -0.56 -3.21
N ARG A 50 4.18 0.06 -4.25
CA ARG A 50 5.63 0.04 -4.44
C ARG A 50 6.23 0.79 -3.26
N ARG A 51 7.06 0.11 -2.44
CA ARG A 51 7.82 0.81 -1.40
C ARG A 51 8.69 1.86 -2.09
N ALA A 52 8.39 3.13 -1.87
CA ALA A 52 9.24 4.23 -2.30
C ALA A 52 10.46 4.26 -1.37
N TYR A 53 11.46 3.42 -1.66
CA TYR A 53 12.73 3.45 -0.96
C TYR A 53 13.58 4.58 -1.53
N HIS A 54 13.29 5.81 -1.12
CA HIS A 54 14.24 6.91 -1.32
C HIS A 54 15.23 6.86 -0.16
N ARG A 55 16.46 6.40 -0.41
CA ARG A 55 17.57 6.63 0.52
C ARG A 55 17.85 8.13 0.54
N THR A 56 17.38 8.82 1.57
CA THR A 56 17.65 10.25 1.79
C THR A 56 19.01 10.48 2.46
N THR A 57 19.74 9.41 2.80
CA THR A 57 21.03 9.48 3.47
C THR A 57 21.92 8.36 2.96
N ASN A 58 23.08 8.72 2.38
CA ASN A 58 24.14 7.75 2.13
C ASN A 58 24.87 7.48 3.45
N SER A 59 24.31 6.58 4.27
CA SER A 59 24.91 6.16 5.54
C SER A 59 26.24 5.42 5.37
N ASN A 60 26.60 5.03 4.15
CA ASN A 60 27.93 4.54 3.79
C ASN A 60 28.84 5.70 3.35
N HIS A 61 28.90 6.75 4.17
CA HIS A 61 29.91 7.79 3.97
C HIS A 61 31.20 7.41 4.72
N ARG A 62 32.35 7.84 4.19
CA ARG A 62 33.66 7.58 4.81
C ARG A 62 33.96 8.45 6.03
N PHE A 63 33.12 9.43 6.35
CA PHE A 63 33.33 10.32 7.49
C PHE A 63 33.09 9.61 8.82
N TYR A 64 33.89 9.98 9.81
CA TYR A 64 33.79 9.45 11.17
C TYR A 64 32.53 9.98 11.88
N CYS A 65 31.68 9.06 12.34
CA CYS A 65 30.52 9.40 13.16
C CYS A 65 30.94 9.58 14.62
N HIS A 66 30.81 10.80 15.14
CA HIS A 66 31.13 11.08 16.54
C HIS A 66 29.99 10.59 17.46
N PRO A 67 30.30 9.91 18.57
CA PRO A 67 29.28 9.48 19.53
C PRO A 67 28.60 10.70 20.17
N ASN A 68 27.28 10.59 20.42
CA ASN A 68 26.51 11.65 21.04
C ASN A 68 26.95 11.84 22.51
N ARG A 69 27.56 12.98 22.82
CA ARG A 69 28.12 13.31 24.14
C ARG A 69 27.09 13.81 25.15
N ILE A 70 25.84 14.02 24.75
CA ILE A 70 24.77 14.61 25.58
C ILE A 70 24.09 13.54 26.49
N LYS A 71 24.41 12.25 26.32
CA LYS A 71 23.78 11.17 27.11
C LYS A 71 24.20 11.11 28.58
N GLU A 72 25.15 11.92 29.05
CA GLU A 72 25.57 11.98 30.46
C GLU A 72 25.11 13.26 31.17
N GLY A 73 23.94 13.79 30.82
CA GLY A 73 23.26 14.78 31.63
C GLY A 73 22.52 14.11 32.77
N VAL A 74 23.09 14.12 33.98
CA VAL A 74 22.36 13.85 35.22
C VAL A 74 21.21 14.86 35.31
N PRO A 75 19.94 14.45 35.51
CA PRO A 75 18.86 15.42 35.69
C PRO A 75 19.05 16.16 37.02
N SER A 76 19.13 17.49 36.93
CA SER A 76 18.97 18.43 38.05
C SER A 76 17.51 18.66 38.36
#